data_AF-A0A023FPI0-F1
#
_entry.id   AF-A0A023FPI0-F1
#
_cell.length_a   1.000
_cell.length_b   1.000
_cell.length_c   1.000
_cell.angle_alpha   90.00
_cell.angle_beta   90.00
_cell.angle_gamma   90.00
#
_symmetry.space_group_name_H-M   'P 1'
#
loop_
_entity.id
_entity.type
_entity.pdbx_description
1 polymer ?
#
loop_
_entity_poly.entity_id
_entity_poly.type
_entity_poly.pdbx_seq_one_letter_code
_entity_poly.pdbx_strand_id
1 'polypeptide(L)'
;MISVRVIAVVLATVFLDGASCFRDITADVFGSAQPSVLGAFGDFNSDKLTDLFLASSDFHKVEIWIATGAKPSFEKSDVQCSVPGVIASIMPGDFDGDSIMDVLVASKESGGKSDVDIRIFWGRLRMGVDCDNSTQITAGWQPLLFDYNNDRVVDILSAKTEDANTRTVWTFGPSRIPTPETLGQGSSPLSKPHSNSYVDLNDDMT
;
A
#
# COMPACT_ATOMS: atom_id res chain seq x y z
N MET A 1 -44.20 38.98 -19.05
CA MET A 1 -44.26 38.31 -17.73
C MET A 1 -43.74 36.90 -17.90
N ILE A 2 -42.49 36.65 -17.47
CA ILE A 2 -41.94 35.29 -17.41
C ILE A 2 -42.60 34.62 -16.21
N SER A 3 -43.28 33.49 -16.45
CA SER A 3 -44.03 32.77 -15.41
C SER A 3 -43.09 32.24 -14.34
N VAL A 4 -43.50 32.34 -13.06
CA VAL A 4 -42.78 31.82 -11.88
C VAL A 4 -42.40 30.33 -12.04
N ARG A 5 -43.15 29.58 -12.85
CA ARG A 5 -42.84 28.18 -13.20
C ARG A 5 -41.57 28.02 -14.05
N VAL A 6 -41.23 29.00 -14.89
CA VAL A 6 -40.01 28.98 -15.72
C VAL A 6 -38.77 29.27 -14.88
N ILE A 7 -38.89 30.16 -13.90
CA ILE A 7 -37.80 30.48 -12.97
C ILE A 7 -37.48 29.29 -12.05
N ALA A 8 -38.50 28.58 -11.56
CA ALA A 8 -38.32 27.40 -10.70
C ALA A 8 -37.64 26.21 -11.43
N VAL A 9 -37.94 26.01 -12.72
CA VAL A 9 -37.30 24.95 -13.53
C VAL A 9 -35.85 25.29 -13.85
N VAL A 10 -35.54 26.57 -14.13
CA VAL A 10 -34.15 27.01 -14.36
C VAL A 10 -33.33 26.97 -13.07
N LEU A 11 -33.90 27.32 -11.90
CA LEU A 11 -33.21 27.20 -10.61
C LEU A 11 -32.95 25.73 -10.24
N ALA A 12 -33.88 24.82 -10.53
CA ALA A 12 -33.69 23.39 -10.30
C ALA A 12 -32.58 22.80 -11.20
N THR A 13 -32.45 23.25 -12.45
CA THR A 13 -31.36 22.80 -13.34
C THR A 13 -29.99 23.37 -12.97
N VAL A 14 -29.92 24.57 -12.38
CA VAL A 14 -28.64 25.16 -11.92
C VAL A 14 -28.17 24.56 -10.59
N PHE A 15 -29.08 24.05 -9.75
CA PHE A 15 -28.73 23.35 -8.51
C PHE A 15 -28.44 21.85 -8.69
N LEU A 16 -28.66 21.28 -9.89
CA LEU A 16 -28.38 19.87 -10.18
C LEU A 16 -26.97 19.61 -10.75
N ASP A 17 -26.19 20.65 -11.07
CA ASP A 17 -24.77 20.53 -11.47
C ASP A 17 -23.80 20.39 -10.28
N GLY A 18 -24.32 20.30 -9.06
CA GLY A 18 -23.56 19.89 -7.87
C GLY A 18 -23.34 18.37 -7.77
N ALA A 19 -23.54 17.64 -8.86
CA ALA A 19 -23.43 16.18 -8.90
C ALA A 19 -21.95 15.76 -9.03
N SER A 20 -21.31 15.55 -7.86
CA SER A 20 -20.21 14.62 -7.60
C SER A 20 -19.37 14.23 -8.82
N CYS A 21 -18.50 15.13 -9.25
CA CYS A 21 -17.59 14.88 -10.36
C CYS A 21 -16.26 14.34 -9.82
N PHE A 22 -16.03 13.04 -9.97
CA PHE A 22 -14.68 12.49 -9.94
C PHE A 22 -13.86 13.23 -11.00
N ARG A 23 -12.86 13.99 -10.55
CA ARG A 23 -11.95 14.71 -11.44
C ARG A 23 -10.76 13.80 -11.74
N ASP A 24 -10.63 13.39 -12.98
CA ASP A 24 -9.41 12.76 -13.46
C ASP A 24 -8.27 13.78 -13.44
N ILE A 25 -7.27 13.54 -12.60
CA ILE A 25 -6.06 14.37 -12.49
C ILE A 25 -4.83 13.65 -13.05
N THR A 26 -4.99 12.51 -13.71
CA THR A 26 -3.86 11.67 -14.15
C THR A 26 -2.89 12.46 -15.01
N ALA A 27 -3.39 13.21 -15.99
CA ALA A 27 -2.55 14.06 -16.85
C ALA A 27 -1.95 15.27 -16.10
N ASP A 28 -2.61 15.79 -15.07
CA ASP A 28 -2.08 16.89 -14.25
C ASP A 28 -0.91 16.42 -13.36
N VAL A 29 -0.98 15.17 -12.88
CA VAL A 29 0.03 14.56 -12.01
C VAL A 29 1.20 14.00 -12.81
N PHE A 30 0.91 13.23 -13.86
CA PHE A 30 1.92 12.44 -14.59
C PHE A 30 2.31 13.05 -15.94
N GLY A 31 1.61 14.09 -16.40
CA GLY A 31 1.84 14.67 -17.72
C GLY A 31 1.60 13.64 -18.82
N SER A 32 2.63 13.42 -19.66
CA SER A 32 2.62 12.38 -20.70
C SER A 32 3.12 11.01 -20.21
N ALA A 33 3.55 10.89 -18.95
CA ALA A 33 3.97 9.61 -18.41
C ALA A 33 2.75 8.69 -18.23
N GLN A 34 2.95 7.41 -18.50
CA GLN A 34 1.97 6.37 -18.17
C GLN A 34 2.36 5.78 -16.83
N PRO A 35 1.78 6.25 -15.70
CA PRO A 35 2.06 5.64 -14.40
C PRO A 35 1.62 4.18 -14.43
N SER A 36 2.28 3.31 -13.66
CA SER A 36 1.73 1.97 -13.49
C SER A 36 0.40 2.04 -12.75
N VAL A 37 -0.48 1.08 -13.02
CA VAL A 37 -1.75 0.93 -12.30
C VAL A 37 -1.56 0.38 -10.88
N LEU A 38 -0.34 -0.02 -10.53
CA LEU A 38 -0.01 -0.60 -9.23
C LEU A 38 0.61 0.49 -8.36
N GLY A 39 -0.16 0.92 -7.38
CA GLY A 39 0.28 1.92 -6.43
C GLY A 39 -0.36 1.79 -5.08
N ALA A 40 0.21 2.51 -4.13
CA ALA A 40 -0.28 2.68 -2.78
C ALA A 40 -0.18 4.15 -2.37
N PHE A 41 -0.83 4.46 -1.26
CA PHE A 41 -0.92 5.81 -0.72
C PHE A 41 -0.39 5.80 0.71
N GLY A 42 0.33 6.82 1.11
CA GLY A 42 0.85 6.98 2.46
C GLY A 42 1.47 8.36 2.65
N ASP A 43 1.76 8.74 3.89
CA ASP A 43 2.48 9.99 4.19
C ASP A 43 3.97 9.65 4.37
N PHE A 44 4.74 9.76 3.29
CA PHE A 44 6.14 9.30 3.26
C PHE A 44 7.07 10.26 4.01
N ASN A 45 6.75 11.55 3.99
CA ASN A 45 7.61 12.61 4.54
C ASN A 45 7.07 13.22 5.86
N SER A 46 5.97 12.69 6.38
CA SER A 46 5.29 13.12 7.61
C SER A 46 4.77 14.57 7.55
N ASP A 47 4.41 15.06 6.36
CA ASP A 47 3.85 16.41 6.16
C ASP A 47 2.32 16.47 6.23
N LYS A 48 1.67 15.32 6.47
CA LYS A 48 0.22 15.09 6.52
C LYS A 48 -0.48 15.14 5.17
N LEU A 49 0.27 15.19 4.07
CA LEU A 49 -0.25 15.00 2.74
C LEU A 49 -0.12 13.53 2.34
N THR A 50 -1.00 13.09 1.46
CA THR A 50 -0.99 11.70 0.98
C THR A 50 -0.14 11.62 -0.28
N ASP A 51 1.03 11.01 -0.15
CA ASP A 51 1.98 10.70 -1.22
C ASP A 51 1.58 9.44 -1.99
N LEU A 52 2.22 9.22 -3.14
CA LEU A 52 2.04 8.04 -3.98
C LEU A 52 3.29 7.18 -3.98
N PHE A 53 3.09 5.88 -3.83
CA PHE A 53 4.08 4.84 -4.06
C PHE A 53 3.66 4.07 -5.28
N LEU A 54 4.45 4.08 -6.34
CA LEU A 54 4.10 3.50 -7.64
C LEU A 54 5.12 2.46 -8.05
N ALA A 55 4.68 1.37 -8.68
CA ALA A 55 5.62 0.56 -9.44
C ALA A 55 6.04 1.34 -10.70
N SER A 56 7.29 1.18 -11.12
CA SER A 56 7.78 1.64 -12.41
C SER A 56 6.99 0.98 -13.55
N SER A 57 7.07 1.54 -14.76
CA SER A 57 6.35 1.02 -15.93
C SER A 57 6.73 -0.42 -16.31
N ASP A 58 7.94 -0.86 -15.93
CA ASP A 58 8.41 -2.24 -16.09
C ASP A 58 8.10 -3.13 -14.88
N PHE A 59 7.51 -2.60 -13.81
CA PHE A 59 7.17 -3.27 -12.55
C PHE A 59 8.37 -3.85 -11.78
N HIS A 60 9.59 -3.32 -11.94
CA HIS A 60 10.79 -3.80 -11.22
C HIS A 60 11.35 -2.80 -10.21
N LYS A 61 10.75 -1.60 -10.11
CA LYS A 61 11.17 -0.56 -9.17
C LYS A 61 9.97 0.06 -8.48
N VAL A 62 10.16 0.48 -7.23
CA VAL A 62 9.23 1.40 -6.55
C VAL A 62 9.72 2.82 -6.75
N GLU A 63 8.82 3.69 -7.18
CA GLU A 63 8.99 5.13 -7.31
C GLU A 63 8.06 5.85 -6.33
N ILE A 64 8.53 6.93 -5.72
CA ILE A 64 7.73 7.72 -4.76
C ILE A 64 7.44 9.10 -5.37
N TRP A 65 6.20 9.56 -5.25
CA TRP A 65 5.76 10.89 -5.67
C TRP A 65 5.17 11.61 -4.47
N ILE A 66 5.73 12.78 -4.18
CA ILE A 66 5.47 13.56 -2.98
C ILE A 66 4.38 14.58 -3.26
N ALA A 67 3.33 14.59 -2.46
CA ALA A 67 2.27 15.56 -2.55
C ALA A 67 2.79 16.94 -2.12
N THR A 68 2.43 17.98 -2.88
CA THR A 68 2.90 19.35 -2.61
C THR A 68 1.86 20.22 -1.92
N GLY A 69 0.59 19.78 -1.92
CA GLY A 69 -0.55 20.60 -1.51
C GLY A 69 -0.86 21.78 -2.45
N ALA A 70 -0.12 21.93 -3.55
CA ALA A 70 -0.23 23.01 -4.52
C ALA A 70 -0.23 22.48 -5.96
N LYS A 71 0.02 23.33 -6.96
CA LYS A 71 0.30 22.90 -8.34
C LYS A 71 1.80 23.06 -8.61
N PRO A 72 2.50 22.04 -9.15
CA PRO A 72 2.00 20.70 -9.50
C PRO A 72 1.59 19.91 -8.24
N SER A 73 0.57 19.06 -8.32
CA SER A 73 0.03 18.36 -7.13
C SER A 73 0.97 17.33 -6.53
N PHE A 74 1.88 16.79 -7.34
CA PHE A 74 2.92 15.90 -6.90
C PHE A 74 4.25 16.23 -7.58
N GLU A 75 5.34 15.90 -6.89
CA GLU A 75 6.71 15.94 -7.41
C GLU A 75 7.35 14.56 -7.27
N LYS A 76 8.02 14.09 -8.32
CA LYS A 76 8.70 12.78 -8.28
C LYS A 76 9.93 12.87 -7.37
N SER A 77 10.04 11.96 -6.41
CA SER A 77 11.22 11.80 -5.55
C SER A 77 12.37 11.11 -6.30
N ASP A 78 13.59 11.32 -5.83
CA ASP A 78 14.79 10.62 -6.31
C ASP A 78 14.87 9.16 -5.83
N VAL A 79 14.00 8.76 -4.88
CA VAL A 79 13.96 7.39 -4.34
C VAL A 79 13.49 6.40 -5.41
N GLN A 80 14.34 5.41 -5.69
CA GLN A 80 14.04 4.27 -6.56
C GLN A 80 14.63 2.97 -6.00
N CYS A 81 13.79 2.11 -5.42
CA CYS A 81 14.23 0.80 -4.93
C CYS A 81 13.92 -0.29 -5.94
N SER A 82 14.94 -1.07 -6.34
CA SER A 82 14.79 -2.17 -7.30
C SER A 82 14.48 -3.49 -6.60
N VAL A 83 13.64 -4.31 -7.22
CA VAL A 83 13.32 -5.67 -6.75
C VAL A 83 13.67 -6.71 -7.83
N PRO A 84 14.05 -7.94 -7.43
CA PRO A 84 14.49 -8.98 -8.36
C PRO A 84 13.35 -9.60 -9.20
N GLY A 85 12.08 -9.40 -8.82
CA GLY A 85 10.91 -9.94 -9.52
C GLY A 85 9.97 -8.86 -10.05
N VAL A 86 8.78 -9.28 -10.50
CA VAL A 86 7.70 -8.39 -10.90
C VAL A 86 6.92 -7.97 -9.67
N ILE A 87 6.84 -6.67 -9.40
CA ILE A 87 6.05 -6.11 -8.30
C ILE A 87 4.58 -6.49 -8.47
N ALA A 88 4.04 -7.15 -7.45
CA ALA A 88 2.65 -7.56 -7.35
C ALA A 88 1.86 -6.75 -6.32
N SER A 89 2.54 -6.12 -5.36
CA SER A 89 1.94 -5.16 -4.42
C SER A 89 3.00 -4.25 -3.81
N ILE A 90 2.60 -3.04 -3.46
CA ILE A 90 3.36 -2.10 -2.64
C ILE A 90 2.50 -1.74 -1.45
N MET A 91 3.06 -1.72 -0.24
CA MET A 91 2.33 -1.43 0.99
C MET A 91 3.21 -0.56 1.91
N PRO A 92 2.93 0.74 2.04
CA PRO A 92 3.59 1.60 3.01
C PRO A 92 3.11 1.26 4.44
N GLY A 93 4.01 1.36 5.42
CA GLY A 93 3.73 1.09 6.84
C GLY A 93 4.95 1.38 7.71
N ASP A 94 4.80 1.31 9.03
CA ASP A 94 5.92 1.36 9.98
C ASP A 94 6.16 -0.08 10.50
N PHE A 95 7.19 -0.74 9.99
CA PHE A 95 7.48 -2.15 10.29
C PHE A 95 8.62 -2.30 11.30
N ASP A 96 9.26 -1.23 11.77
CA ASP A 96 10.27 -1.31 12.83
C ASP A 96 9.96 -0.48 14.08
N GLY A 97 8.86 0.29 14.04
CA GLY A 97 8.36 1.09 15.15
C GLY A 97 9.12 2.40 15.35
N ASP A 98 9.92 2.84 14.37
CA ASP A 98 10.68 4.08 14.46
C ASP A 98 9.87 5.34 14.09
N SER A 99 8.58 5.16 13.73
CA SER A 99 7.66 6.20 13.27
C SER A 99 8.05 6.88 11.96
N ILE A 100 8.95 6.26 11.18
CA ILE A 100 9.29 6.64 9.80
C ILE A 100 8.59 5.66 8.87
N MET A 101 8.08 6.18 7.75
CA MET A 101 7.41 5.34 6.76
C MET A 101 8.42 4.41 6.07
N ASP A 102 8.21 3.11 6.22
CA ASP A 102 8.86 2.05 5.45
C ASP A 102 8.02 1.67 4.22
N VAL A 103 8.59 0.82 3.37
CA VAL A 103 7.91 0.30 2.18
C VAL A 103 8.07 -1.20 2.07
N LEU A 104 6.96 -1.92 2.23
CA LEU A 104 6.88 -3.33 1.88
C LEU A 104 6.55 -3.49 0.40
N VAL A 105 7.33 -4.34 -0.28
CA VAL A 105 7.14 -4.69 -1.68
C VAL A 105 7.00 -6.19 -1.80
N ALA A 106 5.88 -6.62 -2.36
CA ALA A 106 5.59 -8.02 -2.64
C ALA A 106 5.84 -8.26 -4.14
N SER A 107 6.76 -9.16 -4.49
CA SER A 107 7.15 -9.46 -5.87
C SER A 107 7.09 -10.96 -6.17
N LYS A 108 6.93 -11.28 -7.45
CA LYS A 108 6.89 -12.68 -7.94
C LYS A 108 7.94 -12.88 -9.02
N GLU A 109 8.54 -14.06 -9.04
CA GLU A 109 9.37 -14.45 -10.18
C GLU A 109 8.51 -14.54 -11.45
N SER A 110 9.07 -14.10 -12.57
CA SER A 110 8.39 -14.13 -13.85
C SER A 110 8.14 -15.58 -14.28
N GLY A 111 6.88 -16.02 -14.20
CA GLY A 111 6.46 -17.38 -14.59
C GLY A 111 6.57 -18.46 -13.50
N GLY A 112 6.88 -18.12 -12.23
CA GLY A 112 7.17 -19.09 -11.16
C GLY A 112 6.30 -18.97 -9.90
N LYS A 113 5.67 -20.10 -9.53
CA LYS A 113 5.02 -20.50 -8.25
C LYS A 113 4.13 -19.49 -7.50
N SER A 114 3.45 -20.03 -6.50
CA SER A 114 2.35 -19.43 -5.75
C SER A 114 2.83 -18.40 -4.71
N ASP A 115 4.13 -18.36 -4.48
CA ASP A 115 4.73 -17.69 -3.35
C ASP A 115 5.20 -16.30 -3.76
N VAL A 116 5.25 -15.41 -2.78
CA VAL A 116 5.56 -14.01 -2.97
C VAL A 116 6.81 -13.71 -2.16
N ASP A 117 7.79 -13.11 -2.82
CA ASP A 117 8.94 -12.51 -2.18
C ASP A 117 8.51 -11.18 -1.58
N ILE A 118 8.55 -11.07 -0.25
CA ILE A 118 8.25 -9.83 0.45
C ILE A 118 9.57 -9.22 0.88
N ARG A 119 9.77 -7.96 0.49
CA ARG A 119 10.92 -7.16 0.87
C ARG A 119 10.45 -5.90 1.56
N ILE A 120 10.93 -5.64 2.76
CA ILE A 120 10.68 -4.40 3.51
C ILE A 120 11.92 -3.53 3.35
N PHE A 121 11.73 -2.38 2.70
CA PHE A 121 12.74 -1.33 2.60
C PHE A 121 12.52 -0.31 3.72
N TRP A 122 13.56 -0.06 4.49
CA TRP A 122 13.47 0.75 5.70
C TRP A 122 13.51 2.25 5.38
N GLY A 123 12.60 3.00 5.98
CA GLY A 123 12.54 4.44 5.92
C GLY A 123 13.80 5.09 6.48
N ARG A 124 14.07 6.31 6.01
CA ARG A 124 15.12 7.17 6.53
C ARG A 124 14.58 8.58 6.71
N LEU A 125 15.00 9.24 7.79
CA LEU A 125 14.71 10.65 8.01
C LEU A 125 15.06 11.48 6.77
N ARG A 126 14.22 12.47 6.46
CA ARG A 126 14.33 13.36 5.29
C ARG A 126 14.12 12.63 3.94
N MET A 127 12.96 12.00 3.80
CA MET A 127 12.41 11.51 2.52
C MET A 127 13.30 10.47 1.82
N GLY A 128 13.91 9.57 2.60
CA GLY A 128 14.78 8.51 2.08
C GLY A 128 14.24 7.12 2.36
N VAL A 129 14.66 6.16 1.55
CA VAL A 129 14.49 4.73 1.80
C VAL A 129 15.85 4.05 1.66
N ASP A 130 16.14 3.09 2.54
CA ASP A 130 17.29 2.21 2.41
C ASP A 130 17.00 1.09 1.39
N CYS A 131 17.32 1.35 0.13
CA CYS A 131 17.15 0.35 -0.92
C CYS A 131 18.22 -0.76 -0.88
N ASP A 132 19.31 -0.56 -0.13
CA ASP A 132 20.46 -1.48 -0.08
C ASP A 132 20.33 -2.49 1.06
N ASN A 133 19.72 -2.08 2.18
CA ASN A 133 19.47 -2.92 3.33
C ASN A 133 17.97 -3.12 3.50
N SER A 134 17.51 -4.34 3.26
CA SER A 134 16.10 -4.72 3.33
C SER A 134 15.94 -6.04 4.05
N THR A 135 14.80 -6.20 4.72
CA THR A 135 14.41 -7.49 5.30
C THR A 135 13.55 -8.26 4.32
N GLN A 136 13.81 -9.57 4.22
CA GLN A 136 13.15 -10.45 3.27
C GLN A 136 12.41 -11.57 3.99
N ILE A 137 11.16 -11.83 3.59
CA ILE A 137 10.39 -13.00 4.00
C ILE A 137 9.73 -13.63 2.76
N THR A 138 9.52 -14.94 2.81
CA THR A 138 8.74 -15.65 1.77
C THR A 138 7.36 -15.98 2.32
N ALA A 139 6.33 -15.57 1.60
CA ALA A 139 4.94 -15.78 1.99
C ALA A 139 4.16 -16.56 0.93
N GLY A 140 3.22 -17.39 1.39
CA GLY A 140 2.19 -17.96 0.53
C GLY A 140 1.14 -16.92 0.16
N TRP A 141 1.22 -16.37 -1.06
CA TRP A 141 0.31 -15.36 -1.64
C TRP A 141 0.32 -14.00 -0.93
N GLN A 142 -0.65 -13.14 -1.27
CA GLN A 142 -0.71 -11.75 -0.82
C GLN A 142 -0.92 -11.67 0.70
N PRO A 143 -0.02 -11.02 1.44
CA PRO A 143 -0.11 -10.87 2.90
C PRO A 143 -1.27 -9.95 3.31
N LEU A 144 -1.73 -10.10 4.56
CA LEU A 144 -2.53 -9.09 5.26
C LEU A 144 -1.63 -8.30 6.21
N LEU A 145 -1.75 -6.98 6.21
CA LEU A 145 -1.09 -6.11 7.19
C LEU A 145 -2.05 -5.74 8.31
N PHE A 146 -1.57 -5.81 9.56
CA PHE A 146 -2.31 -5.45 10.77
C PHE A 146 -1.35 -5.44 11.98
N ASP A 147 -1.75 -4.84 13.09
CA ASP A 147 -1.01 -4.92 14.35
C ASP A 147 -1.55 -6.13 15.14
N TYR A 148 -0.75 -7.20 15.24
CA TYR A 148 -1.22 -8.44 15.86
C TYR A 148 -1.07 -8.44 17.38
N ASN A 149 -0.08 -7.72 17.90
CA ASN A 149 0.35 -7.82 19.30
C ASN A 149 0.18 -6.50 20.09
N ASN A 150 -0.45 -5.48 19.49
CA ASN A 150 -0.69 -4.15 20.03
C ASN A 150 0.59 -3.38 20.39
N ASP A 151 1.66 -3.60 19.62
CA ASP A 151 2.92 -2.87 19.79
C ASP A 151 3.03 -1.64 18.87
N ARG A 152 2.01 -1.39 18.03
CA ARG A 152 1.91 -0.32 17.03
C ARG A 152 2.89 -0.46 15.87
N VAL A 153 3.52 -1.61 15.73
CA VAL A 153 4.31 -1.99 14.56
C VAL A 153 3.41 -2.79 13.63
N VAL A 154 3.57 -2.57 12.33
CA VAL A 154 2.80 -3.32 11.33
C VAL A 154 3.36 -4.74 11.25
N ASP A 155 2.48 -5.72 11.50
CA ASP A 155 2.75 -7.15 11.34
C ASP A 155 2.15 -7.70 10.05
N ILE A 156 2.55 -8.91 9.69
CA ILE A 156 2.15 -9.57 8.44
C ILE A 156 1.53 -10.93 8.71
N LEU A 157 0.24 -11.11 8.40
CA LEU A 157 -0.35 -12.43 8.31
C LEU A 157 -0.12 -13.02 6.92
N SER A 158 0.45 -14.22 6.87
CA SER A 158 0.62 -15.02 5.66
C SER A 158 0.36 -16.51 5.91
N ALA A 159 0.34 -17.30 4.84
CA ALA A 159 0.45 -18.76 4.93
C ALA A 159 1.91 -19.20 4.72
N LYS A 160 2.35 -20.29 5.34
CA LYS A 160 3.65 -20.89 5.02
C LYS A 160 3.60 -21.52 3.64
N THR A 161 4.69 -21.37 2.88
CA THR A 161 4.85 -21.97 1.56
C THR A 161 4.86 -23.50 1.63
N GLU A 162 5.61 -24.04 2.58
CA GLU A 162 5.83 -25.48 2.78
C GLU A 162 4.69 -26.17 3.52
N ASP A 163 3.87 -25.41 4.26
CA ASP A 163 2.67 -25.89 4.93
C ASP A 163 1.51 -24.91 4.73
N ALA A 164 0.75 -25.14 3.67
CA ALA A 164 -0.33 -24.26 3.26
C ALA A 164 -1.51 -24.23 4.25
N ASN A 165 -1.59 -25.16 5.22
CA ASN A 165 -2.62 -25.15 6.26
C ASN A 165 -2.20 -24.30 7.45
N THR A 166 -0.90 -24.09 7.66
CA THR A 166 -0.39 -23.23 8.73
C THR A 166 -0.58 -21.76 8.38
N ARG A 167 -1.18 -21.02 9.31
CA ARG A 167 -1.22 -19.55 9.29
C ARG A 167 -0.11 -19.03 10.18
N THR A 168 0.65 -18.08 9.66
CA THR A 168 1.80 -17.49 10.35
C THR A 168 1.66 -15.98 10.31
N VAL A 169 1.80 -15.37 11.48
CA VAL A 169 2.03 -13.93 11.58
C VAL A 169 3.54 -13.73 11.68
N TRP A 170 4.06 -12.79 10.93
CA TRP A 170 5.42 -12.31 11.08
C TRP A 170 5.35 -11.02 11.84
N THR A 171 5.91 -11.02 13.05
CA THR A 171 6.03 -9.81 13.85
C THR A 171 7.37 -9.14 13.63
N PHE A 172 7.39 -7.82 13.79
CA PHE A 172 8.58 -7.01 13.58
C PHE A 172 8.87 -6.11 14.78
N GLY A 173 9.79 -5.17 14.60
CA GLY A 173 10.23 -4.24 15.65
C GLY A 173 11.63 -3.71 15.38
N PRO A 174 12.24 -3.01 16.36
CA PRO A 174 13.46 -2.23 16.12
C PRO A 174 14.69 -3.03 15.67
N SER A 175 14.68 -4.35 15.86
CA SER A 175 15.75 -5.23 15.38
C SER A 175 15.68 -5.47 13.87
N ARG A 176 14.54 -5.16 13.23
CA ARG A 176 14.23 -5.41 11.80
C ARG A 176 14.28 -6.90 11.42
N ILE A 177 14.27 -7.79 12.42
CA ILE A 177 14.31 -9.23 12.26
C ILE A 177 12.88 -9.78 12.36
N PRO A 178 12.36 -10.44 11.31
CA PRO A 178 11.01 -11.00 11.32
C PRO A 178 10.93 -12.19 12.27
N THR A 179 9.93 -12.21 13.15
CA THR A 179 9.68 -13.31 14.08
C THR A 179 8.39 -14.04 13.70
N PRO A 180 8.44 -15.32 13.31
CA PRO A 180 7.23 -16.06 12.92
C PRO A 180 6.47 -16.61 14.12
N GLU A 181 5.24 -16.17 14.27
CA GLU A 181 4.26 -16.67 15.23
C GLU A 181 3.19 -17.54 14.54
N THR A 182 2.96 -18.74 15.05
CA THR A 182 1.96 -19.66 14.46
C THR A 182 0.60 -19.47 15.11
N LEU A 183 -0.38 -18.97 14.36
CA LEU A 183 -1.75 -18.80 14.86
C LEU A 183 -2.53 -20.12 14.93
N GLY A 184 -2.19 -21.07 14.07
CA GLY A 184 -2.84 -22.38 14.05
C GLY A 184 -2.85 -23.06 12.68
N GLN A 185 -3.47 -24.23 12.64
CA GLN A 185 -3.69 -25.05 11.44
C GLN A 185 -5.13 -24.89 10.97
N GLY A 186 -5.32 -24.34 9.77
CA GLY A 186 -6.61 -24.34 9.10
C GLY A 186 -7.00 -25.75 8.64
N SER A 187 -8.29 -26.00 8.51
CA SER A 187 -8.80 -27.27 7.95
C SER A 187 -8.42 -27.48 6.48
N SER A 188 -8.04 -26.41 5.78
CA SER A 188 -7.60 -26.41 4.39
C SER A 188 -6.66 -25.24 4.10
N PRO A 189 -5.96 -25.25 2.95
CA PRO A 189 -5.17 -24.11 2.51
C PRO A 189 -6.01 -22.85 2.33
N LEU A 190 -5.39 -21.67 2.43
CA LEU A 190 -6.03 -20.43 1.97
C LEU A 190 -6.33 -20.54 0.47
N SER A 191 -7.48 -20.01 0.04
CA SER A 191 -7.78 -19.91 -1.38
C SER A 191 -6.80 -18.96 -2.08
N LYS A 192 -6.60 -19.20 -3.37
CA LYS A 192 -5.62 -18.51 -4.21
C LYS A 192 -6.33 -18.12 -5.50
N PRO A 193 -6.83 -16.88 -5.66
CA PRO A 193 -6.73 -15.74 -4.73
C PRO A 193 -7.68 -15.85 -3.50
N HIS A 194 -7.44 -15.01 -2.50
CA HIS A 194 -8.37 -14.75 -1.40
C HIS A 194 -8.43 -13.24 -1.13
N SER A 195 -9.50 -12.83 -0.45
CA SER A 195 -9.59 -11.51 0.16
C SER A 195 -9.47 -11.67 1.66
N ASN A 196 -8.86 -10.69 2.30
CA ASN A 196 -8.62 -10.65 3.73
C ASN A 196 -9.03 -9.27 4.25
N SER A 197 -9.47 -9.24 5.50
CA SER A 197 -9.76 -8.04 6.26
C SER A 197 -9.57 -8.38 7.72
N TYR A 198 -9.22 -7.36 8.50
CA TYR A 198 -9.11 -7.47 9.93
C TYR A 198 -10.04 -6.42 10.56
N VAL A 199 -10.78 -6.84 11.58
CA VAL A 199 -11.82 -6.05 12.24
C VAL A 199 -11.76 -6.36 13.73
N ASP A 200 -11.50 -5.34 14.52
CA ASP A 200 -11.66 -5.39 15.98
C ASP A 200 -13.17 -5.48 16.30
N LEU A 201 -13.56 -6.55 17.01
CA LEU A 201 -14.95 -6.82 17.40
C LEU A 201 -15.21 -6.59 18.89
N ASN A 202 -14.16 -6.39 19.68
CA ASN A 202 -14.21 -6.34 21.14
C ASN A 202 -13.60 -5.06 21.74
N ASP A 203 -13.24 -4.09 20.90
CA ASP A 203 -12.79 -2.74 21.25
C ASP A 203 -11.50 -2.75 22.10
N ASP A 204 -10.65 -3.77 21.90
CA ASP A 204 -9.35 -3.87 22.56
C ASP A 204 -8.18 -3.43 21.67
N MET A 205 -8.50 -2.91 20.48
CA MET A 205 -7.55 -2.49 19.45
C MET A 205 -6.69 -3.66 18.94
N THR A 206 -7.16 -4.91 19.13
CA THR A 206 -6.60 -6.15 18.57
C THR A 206 -7.66 -7.03 17.86
#